data_AF-A0A0B2AFX7-F1
#
_entry.id   AF-A0A0B2AFX7-F1
#
_cell.length_a   1.000
_cell.length_b   1.000
_cell.length_c   1.000
_cell.angle_alpha   90.00
_cell.angle_beta   90.00
_cell.angle_gamma   90.00
#
_symmetry.space_group_name_H-M   'P 1'
#
loop_
_entity.id
_entity.type
_entity.pdbx_description
1 polymer ?
#
loop_
_entity_poly.entity_id
_entity_poly.type
_entity_poly.pdbx_seq_one_letter_code
_entity_poly.pdbx_strand_id
1 'polypeptide(L)'
;MATNLVDALVDDIRDLLRTSAVGLYEFIWLLQARDASLSLEAKREQASLALERLLADGQGRLALLMWPSEDVVETYPTTCVGPHSWEDPVLAEPYIAITRN
;
A
#
# COMPACT_ATOMS: atom_id res chain seq x y z
N MET A 1 -22.53 -0.72 -13.47
CA MET A 1 -22.01 0.28 -12.51
C MET A 1 -20.51 0.31 -12.69
N ALA A 2 -19.91 1.49 -12.87
CA ALA A 2 -18.46 1.59 -12.86
C ALA A 2 -18.00 1.33 -11.42
N THR A 3 -17.24 0.26 -11.20
CA THR A 3 -16.62 0.01 -9.90
C THR A 3 -15.63 1.16 -9.64
N ASN A 4 -15.82 1.86 -8.53
CA ASN A 4 -14.89 2.89 -8.09
C ASN A 4 -13.50 2.24 -7.87
N LEU A 5 -12.47 2.81 -8.47
CA LEU A 5 -11.12 2.27 -8.46
C LEU A 5 -10.56 2.15 -7.02
N VAL A 6 -10.89 3.10 -6.15
CA VAL A 6 -10.51 3.05 -4.73
C VAL A 6 -11.18 1.88 -4.02
N ASP A 7 -12.47 1.64 -4.27
CA ASP A 7 -13.21 0.54 -3.62
C ASP A 7 -12.62 -0.81 -4.05
N ALA A 8 -12.34 -0.97 -5.35
CA ALA A 8 -11.70 -2.16 -5.89
C ALA A 8 -10.30 -2.39 -5.29
N LEU A 9 -9.50 -1.32 -5.17
CA LEU A 9 -8.16 -1.40 -4.58
C LEU A 9 -8.22 -1.78 -3.09
N VAL A 10 -9.16 -1.19 -2.32
CA VAL A 10 -9.34 -1.52 -0.90
C VAL A 10 -9.68 -3.01 -0.73
N ASP A 11 -10.54 -3.57 -1.57
CA ASP A 11 -10.91 -4.98 -1.51
C ASP A 11 -9.73 -5.90 -1.88
N ASP A 12 -8.96 -5.57 -2.91
CA ASP A 12 -7.73 -6.32 -3.27
C ASP A 12 -6.74 -6.35 -2.10
N ILE A 13 -6.46 -5.19 -1.51
CA ILE A 13 -5.50 -5.07 -0.41
C ILE A 13 -6.00 -5.80 0.83
N ARG A 14 -7.30 -5.77 1.13
CA ARG A 14 -7.88 -6.56 2.21
C ARG A 14 -7.67 -8.05 2.00
N ASP A 15 -7.82 -8.53 0.76
CA ASP A 15 -7.59 -9.93 0.43
C ASP A 15 -6.12 -10.31 0.57
N LEU A 16 -5.19 -9.49 0.08
CA LEU A 16 -3.75 -9.72 0.24
C LEU A 16 -3.31 -9.68 1.70
N LEU A 17 -3.87 -8.76 2.49
CA LEU A 17 -3.59 -8.66 3.92
C LEU A 17 -3.99 -9.92 4.68
N ARG A 18 -4.90 -10.76 4.17
CA ARG A 18 -5.25 -12.05 4.79
C ARG A 18 -4.10 -13.06 4.75
N THR A 19 -3.14 -12.90 3.84
CA THR A 19 -2.02 -13.82 3.66
C THR A 19 -0.69 -13.26 4.16
N SER A 20 -0.38 -11.99 3.90
CA SER A 20 0.93 -11.39 4.19
C SER A 20 0.82 -9.89 4.51
N ALA A 21 1.93 -9.25 4.88
CA ALA A 21 2.01 -7.79 4.80
C ALA A 21 1.86 -7.33 3.34
N VAL A 22 1.45 -6.08 3.14
CA VAL A 22 1.31 -5.47 1.81
C VAL A 22 2.09 -4.18 1.73
N GLY A 23 3.11 -4.16 0.87
CA GLY A 23 3.92 -2.98 0.60
C GLY A 23 3.11 -1.88 -0.08
N LEU A 24 3.42 -0.62 0.21
CA LEU A 24 2.75 0.50 -0.45
C LEU A 24 2.99 0.52 -1.95
N TYR A 25 4.15 0.07 -2.43
CA TYR A 25 4.45 -0.09 -3.85
C TYR A 25 3.45 -1.03 -4.56
N GLU A 26 2.91 -2.04 -3.85
CA GLU A 26 1.94 -2.98 -4.42
C GLU A 26 0.62 -2.30 -4.77
N PHE A 27 0.25 -1.21 -4.08
CA PHE A 27 -0.92 -0.40 -4.45
C PHE A 27 -0.76 0.16 -5.87
N ILE A 28 0.44 0.65 -6.18
CA ILE A 28 0.77 1.20 -7.50
C ILE A 28 0.75 0.09 -8.55
N TRP A 29 1.27 -1.09 -8.24
CA TRP A 29 1.25 -2.24 -9.14
C TRP A 29 -0.18 -2.71 -9.44
N LEU A 30 -1.04 -2.80 -8.43
CA LEU A 30 -2.45 -3.16 -8.61
C LEU A 30 -3.19 -2.13 -9.46
N LEU A 31 -2.98 -0.84 -9.20
CA LEU A 31 -3.56 0.24 -10.00
C LEU A 31 -3.04 0.21 -11.45
N GLN A 32 -1.75 -0.03 -11.65
CA GLN A 32 -1.13 -0.16 -12.97
C GLN A 32 -1.68 -1.36 -13.76
N ALA A 33 -1.93 -2.49 -13.10
CA ALA A 33 -2.52 -3.67 -13.71
C ALA A 33 -4.00 -3.45 -14.10
N ARG A 34 -4.72 -2.64 -13.31
CA ARG A 34 -6.14 -2.31 -13.54
C ARG A 34 -6.32 -1.26 -14.63
N ASP A 35 -5.55 -0.17 -14.59
CA ASP A 35 -5.60 0.90 -15.57
C ASP A 35 -4.19 1.44 -15.85
N ALA A 36 -3.62 0.97 -16.95
CA ALA A 36 -2.28 1.36 -17.39
C ALA A 36 -2.20 2.82 -17.87
N SER A 37 -3.35 3.46 -18.16
CA SER A 37 -3.39 4.84 -18.67
C SER A 37 -3.26 5.89 -17.58
N LEU A 38 -3.44 5.52 -16.30
CA LEU A 38 -3.30 6.44 -15.17
C LEU A 38 -1.85 6.94 -15.04
N SER A 39 -1.70 8.25 -14.83
CA SER A 39 -0.41 8.83 -14.46
C SER A 39 0.05 8.30 -13.09
N LEU A 40 1.36 8.35 -12.83
CA LEU A 40 1.89 7.97 -11.52
C LEU A 40 1.31 8.81 -10.38
N GLU A 41 1.09 10.11 -10.62
CA GLU A 41 0.45 11.01 -9.66
C GLU A 41 -0.99 10.58 -9.35
N ALA A 42 -1.80 10.31 -10.38
CA ALA A 42 -3.14 9.79 -10.18
C ALA A 42 -3.13 8.46 -9.42
N LYS A 43 -2.19 7.56 -9.71
CA LYS A 43 -2.05 6.31 -8.95
C LYS A 43 -1.75 6.56 -7.47
N ARG A 44 -0.82 7.47 -7.16
CA ARG A 44 -0.48 7.84 -5.78
C ARG A 44 -1.67 8.46 -5.04
N GLU A 45 -2.47 9.30 -5.70
CA GLU A 45 -3.70 9.85 -5.12
C GLU A 45 -4.71 8.75 -4.77
N GLN A 46 -5.02 7.86 -5.72
CA GLN A 46 -5.94 6.75 -5.49
C GLN A 46 -5.43 5.78 -4.41
N ALA A 47 -4.13 5.51 -4.41
CA ALA A 47 -3.48 4.66 -3.41
C ALA A 47 -3.53 5.28 -2.01
N SER A 48 -3.33 6.60 -1.90
CA SER A 48 -3.43 7.35 -0.64
C SER A 48 -4.85 7.29 -0.09
N LEU A 49 -5.86 7.50 -0.93
CA LEU A 49 -7.28 7.38 -0.52
C LEU A 49 -7.65 5.97 -0.06
N ALA A 50 -7.12 4.93 -0.71
CA ALA A 50 -7.33 3.55 -0.29
C ALA A 50 -6.63 3.26 1.05
N LEU A 51 -5.38 3.71 1.21
CA LEU A 51 -4.61 3.57 2.44
C LEU A 51 -5.33 4.25 3.62
N GLU A 52 -5.77 5.49 3.45
CA GLU A 52 -6.51 6.23 4.48
C GLU A 52 -7.76 5.47 4.94
N ARG A 53 -8.53 4.90 4.00
CA ARG A 53 -9.70 4.08 4.33
C ARG A 53 -9.36 2.81 5.08
N LEU A 54 -8.35 2.06 4.63
CA LEU A 54 -7.91 0.83 5.31
C LEU A 54 -7.50 1.10 6.75
N LEU A 55 -6.78 2.19 7.00
CA LEU A 55 -6.33 2.59 8.33
C LEU A 55 -7.49 3.10 9.19
N ALA A 56 -8.39 3.92 8.64
CA ALA A 56 -9.57 4.41 9.34
C ALA A 56 -10.52 3.27 9.77
N ASP A 57 -10.63 2.23 8.93
CA ASP A 57 -11.42 1.02 9.20
C ASP A 57 -10.72 0.02 10.15
N GLY A 58 -9.53 0.35 10.65
CA GLY A 58 -8.74 -0.51 11.54
C GLY A 58 -8.25 -1.81 10.90
N GLN A 59 -8.16 -1.87 9.57
CA GLN A 59 -7.78 -3.08 8.82
C GLN A 59 -6.28 -3.40 8.91
N GLY A 60 -5.48 -2.48 9.44
CA GLY A 60 -4.05 -2.70 9.67
C GLY A 60 -3.36 -1.49 10.28
N ARG A 61 -2.03 -1.60 10.41
CA ARG A 61 -1.13 -0.53 10.81
C ARG A 61 0.06 -0.45 9.86
N LEU A 62 0.61 0.76 9.70
CA LEU A 62 1.82 0.96 8.93
C LEU A 62 3.05 0.49 9.72
N ALA A 63 3.95 -0.19 9.03
CA ALA A 63 5.24 -0.64 9.54
C ALA A 63 6.31 -0.47 8.47
N LEU A 64 7.56 -0.32 8.92
CA LEU A 64 8.74 -0.52 8.09
C LEU A 64 9.16 -1.98 8.16
N LEU A 65 9.27 -2.64 7.01
CA LEU A 65 9.71 -4.02 6.86
C LEU A 65 11.02 -4.08 6.08
N MET A 66 11.88 -5.07 6.33
CA MET A 66 13.13 -5.26 5.59
C MET A 66 12.94 -6.09 4.32
N TRP A 67 13.18 -5.55 3.12
CA TRP A 67 13.11 -6.35 1.91
C TRP A 67 14.35 -7.28 1.74
N PRO A 68 14.21 -8.56 1.33
CA PRO A 68 13.00 -9.25 0.89
C PRO A 68 12.29 -10.07 1.98
N SER A 69 12.61 -9.86 3.26
CA SER A 69 11.84 -10.45 4.36
C SER A 69 10.62 -9.58 4.72
N GLU A 70 9.82 -10.05 5.68
CA GLU A 70 8.74 -9.27 6.29
C GLU A 70 9.11 -8.94 7.75
N ASP A 71 10.40 -8.89 8.06
CA ASP A 71 10.86 -8.58 9.41
C ASP A 71 10.56 -7.11 9.72
N VAL A 72 9.82 -6.89 10.81
CA VAL A 72 9.45 -5.55 11.26
C VAL A 72 10.69 -4.84 11.80
N VAL A 73 11.04 -3.72 11.17
CA VAL A 73 12.05 -2.78 11.65
C VAL A 73 11.45 -1.93 12.76
N GLU A 74 10.33 -1.26 12.46
CA GLU A 74 9.61 -0.40 13.38
C GLU A 74 8.16 -0.13 12.94
N THR A 75 7.33 0.35 13.85
CA THR A 75 6.01 0.90 13.53
C THR A 75 6.18 2.26 12.84
N TYR A 76 5.47 2.49 11.74
CA TYR A 76 5.63 3.69 10.93
C TYR A 76 4.40 4.61 11.05
N PRO A 77 4.55 5.90 11.37
CA PRO A 77 3.42 6.81 11.47
C PRO A 77 2.90 7.22 10.08
N THR A 78 1.59 7.34 9.95
CA THR A 78 0.91 7.73 8.71
C THR A 78 1.33 9.10 8.18
N THR A 79 1.67 10.02 9.08
CA THR A 79 2.15 11.37 8.75
C THR A 79 3.50 11.39 8.03
N CYS A 80 4.23 10.27 8.01
CA CYS A 80 5.53 10.17 7.35
C CYS A 80 5.43 9.56 5.94
N VAL A 81 4.23 9.16 5.48
CA VAL A 81 4.03 8.68 4.11
C VAL A 81 4.22 9.85 3.13
N GLY A 82 5.24 9.74 2.28
CA GLY A 82 5.62 10.74 1.28
C GLY A 82 5.64 10.18 -0.13
N PRO A 83 6.06 10.97 -1.13
CA PRO A 83 6.08 10.55 -2.53
C PRO A 83 6.93 9.30 -2.80
N HIS A 84 8.06 9.15 -2.10
CA HIS A 84 8.97 8.01 -2.22
C HIS A 84 8.47 6.74 -1.51
N SER A 85 7.47 6.85 -0.63
CA SER A 85 6.90 5.72 0.09
C SER A 85 6.22 4.68 -0.81
N TRP A 86 5.96 5.03 -2.07
CA TRP A 86 5.27 4.23 -3.07
C TRP A 86 6.20 3.60 -4.11
N GLU A 87 7.52 3.78 -3.96
CA GLU A 87 8.52 3.26 -4.88
C GLU A 87 8.81 1.78 -4.59
N ASP A 88 9.27 1.06 -5.62
CA ASP A 88 9.63 -0.34 -5.49
C ASP A 88 10.72 -0.52 -4.42
N PRO A 89 10.67 -1.61 -3.63
CA PRO A 89 11.64 -1.84 -2.57
C PRO A 89 13.03 -2.12 -3.17
N VAL A 90 14.05 -1.55 -2.54
CA VAL A 90 15.45 -1.82 -2.88
C VAL A 90 15.96 -3.00 -2.06
N LEU A 91 16.84 -3.81 -2.65
CA LEU A 91 17.41 -4.98 -1.97
C LEU A 91 18.11 -4.58 -0.67
N ALA A 92 17.74 -5.24 0.43
CA ALA A 92 18.27 -5.00 1.77
C ALA A 92 17.99 -3.59 2.32
N GLU A 93 16.95 -2.92 1.82
CA GLU A 93 16.46 -1.65 2.36
C GLU A 93 15.07 -1.81 2.99
N PRO A 94 14.73 -0.98 4.00
CA PRO A 94 13.39 -0.92 4.54
C PRO A 94 12.37 -0.41 3.51
N TYR A 95 11.16 -0.95 3.56
CA TYR A 95 10.02 -0.46 2.79
C TYR A 95 8.79 -0.33 3.67
N ILE A 96 7.86 0.55 3.29
CA ILE A 96 6.65 0.80 4.04
C ILE A 96 5.57 -0.18 3.60
N ALA A 97 4.95 -0.83 4.58
CA ALA A 97 3.89 -1.79 4.36
C ALA A 97 2.74 -1.60 5.35
N ILE A 98 1.56 -2.11 4.98
CA ILE A 98 0.47 -2.36 5.91
C ILE A 98 0.63 -3.78 6.45
N THR A 99 0.54 -3.89 7.77
CA THR A 99 0.51 -5.17 8.49
C THR A 99 -0.82 -5.30 9.22
N ARG A 100 -1.30 -6.54 9.40
CA ARG A 100 -2.43 -6.79 10.30
C ARG A 100 -2.03 -6.48 11.74
N ASN A 101 -3.03 -6.10 12.54
CA ASN A 101 -2.81 -5.87 13.97
C ASN A 101 -2.36 -7.13 14.70
#